data_AF-A0A956Z1T3-F1
#
_entry.id   AF-A0A956Z1T3-F1
#
_cell.length_a   1.000
_cell.length_b   1.000
_cell.length_c   1.000
_cell.angle_alpha   90.00
_cell.angle_beta   90.00
_cell.angle_gamma   90.00
#
_symmetry.space_group_name_H-M   'P 1'
#
loop_
_entity.id
_entity.type
_entity.pdbx_description
1 polymer ?
#
loop_
_entity_poly.entity_id
_entity_poly.type
_entity_poly.pdbx_seq_one_letter_code
_entity_poly.pdbx_strand_id
1 'polypeptide(L)'
;MSKLRSDSPAERREAALYMGEAAVSEAVNDLIDLYETDDDRKVRRAAAYALGQFKAIDVELSKGQQTKVEALLKRVEFQGKLGKRAAVGAAVQVSVILLVLLLLLLAANLFAPQLRERLNDARQIVEGVNEPRRDRDTLIADAETYFISLRTDVETLVGEYQRVMGGDNVSCEQEFGNQTAYKINPADASENPDLREVFSSLNTVRESLQTSAQSYAQTCADGATLDVASVGELMRPLVELNANLTEIETSLSAAGGDVAPTPIPTSEPVGRESVRAPRPVLQPVTQQVTGINGAG
;
A
#
# COMPACT_ATOMS: atom_id res chain seq x y z
N MET A 1 -58.59 3.41 35.71
CA MET A 1 -59.21 2.48 34.75
C MET A 1 -60.08 3.16 33.66
N SER A 2 -60.15 4.50 33.55
CA SER A 2 -61.06 5.15 32.57
C SER A 2 -60.56 5.28 31.13
N LYS A 3 -59.25 5.16 30.86
CA LYS A 3 -58.68 5.46 29.53
C LYS A 3 -58.79 4.33 28.49
N LEU A 4 -59.05 3.09 28.92
CA LEU A 4 -59.28 1.96 27.99
C LEU A 4 -60.59 2.12 27.21
N ARG A 5 -61.51 2.96 27.69
CA ARG A 5 -62.79 3.27 27.03
C ARG A 5 -62.84 4.69 26.48
N SER A 6 -61.68 5.34 26.30
CA SER A 6 -61.62 6.66 25.67
C SER A 6 -62.14 6.60 24.24
N ASP A 7 -62.79 7.67 23.76
CA ASP A 7 -63.22 7.76 22.36
C ASP A 7 -62.03 7.80 21.39
N SER A 8 -60.85 8.23 21.87
CA SER A 8 -59.62 8.29 21.08
C SER A 8 -58.92 6.93 20.98
N PRO A 9 -58.75 6.35 19.77
CA PRO A 9 -58.00 5.10 19.59
C PRO A 9 -56.55 5.22 20.06
N ALA A 10 -55.93 6.40 19.96
CA ALA A 10 -54.57 6.63 20.42
C ALA A 10 -54.45 6.46 21.94
N GLU A 11 -55.41 7.00 22.69
CA GLU A 11 -55.44 6.90 24.15
C GLU A 11 -55.77 5.49 24.64
N ARG A 12 -56.71 4.79 23.98
CA ARG A 12 -57.00 3.39 24.29
C ARG A 12 -55.79 2.50 24.06
N ARG A 13 -55.07 2.71 22.95
CA ARG A 13 -53.83 1.98 22.65
C ARG A 13 -52.76 2.23 23.69
N GLU A 14 -52.52 3.48 24.08
CA GLU A 14 -51.51 3.83 25.08
C GLU A 14 -51.89 3.26 26.46
N ALA A 15 -53.16 3.35 26.83
CA ALA A 15 -53.67 2.73 28.04
C ALA A 15 -53.47 1.21 28.03
N ALA A 16 -53.75 0.53 26.91
CA ALA A 16 -53.56 -0.92 26.79
C ALA A 16 -52.09 -1.33 26.96
N LEU A 17 -51.16 -0.61 26.32
CA LEU A 17 -49.72 -0.85 26.49
C LEU A 17 -49.28 -0.64 27.94
N TYR A 18 -49.70 0.47 28.55
CA TYR A 18 -49.37 0.79 29.93
C TYR A 18 -49.86 -0.31 30.91
N MET A 19 -51.08 -0.82 30.74
CA MET A 19 -51.61 -1.87 31.61
C MET A 19 -50.80 -3.18 31.52
N GLY A 20 -50.34 -3.54 30.31
CA GLY A 20 -49.47 -4.71 30.11
C GLY A 20 -48.08 -4.53 30.72
N GLU A 21 -47.48 -3.35 30.55
CA GLU A 21 -46.14 -3.04 31.10
C GLU A 21 -46.14 -2.90 32.63
N ALA A 22 -47.23 -2.38 33.21
CA ALA A 22 -47.41 -2.26 34.65
C ALA A 22 -47.93 -3.56 35.30
N ALA A 23 -48.20 -4.60 34.52
CA ALA A 23 -48.73 -5.89 34.97
C ALA A 23 -49.97 -5.75 35.89
N VAL A 24 -50.90 -4.85 35.54
CA VAL A 24 -52.14 -4.61 36.30
C VAL A 24 -53.11 -5.77 36.07
N SER A 25 -53.05 -6.78 36.96
CA SER A 25 -53.80 -8.04 36.81
C SER A 25 -55.31 -7.84 36.69
N GLU A 26 -55.86 -6.78 37.30
CA GLU A 26 -57.28 -6.44 37.25
C GLU A 26 -57.74 -5.99 35.85
N ALA A 27 -56.82 -5.59 34.98
CA ALA A 27 -57.12 -5.10 33.63
C ALA A 27 -57.22 -6.22 32.57
N VAL A 28 -56.96 -7.48 32.92
CA VAL A 28 -56.90 -8.58 31.94
C VAL A 28 -58.22 -8.75 31.19
N ASN A 29 -59.36 -8.72 31.88
CA ASN A 29 -60.67 -8.87 31.24
C ASN A 29 -60.97 -7.69 30.30
N ASP A 30 -60.70 -6.46 30.73
CA ASP A 30 -60.87 -5.28 29.86
C ASP A 30 -59.96 -5.33 28.62
N LEU A 31 -58.75 -5.92 28.73
CA LEU A 31 -57.85 -6.11 27.60
C LEU A 31 -58.30 -7.23 26.64
N ILE A 32 -58.95 -8.28 27.14
CA ILE A 32 -59.58 -9.31 26.29
C ILE A 32 -60.72 -8.69 25.50
N ASP A 33 -61.62 -7.97 26.17
CA ASP A 33 -62.71 -7.25 25.50
C ASP A 33 -62.16 -6.31 24.43
N LEU A 34 -61.14 -5.51 24.76
CA LEU A 34 -60.50 -4.60 23.80
C LEU A 34 -59.83 -5.34 22.62
N TYR A 35 -59.27 -6.52 22.84
CA TYR A 35 -58.69 -7.33 21.78
C TYR A 35 -59.74 -7.88 20.83
N GLU A 36 -60.90 -8.29 21.34
CA GLU A 36 -61.95 -8.92 20.56
C GLU A 36 -62.85 -7.89 19.85
N THR A 37 -63.17 -6.78 20.52
CA THR A 37 -64.26 -5.88 20.09
C THR A 37 -63.81 -4.50 19.62
N ASP A 38 -62.58 -4.06 19.85
CA ASP A 38 -62.17 -2.70 19.43
C ASP A 38 -62.06 -2.60 17.90
N ASP A 39 -62.64 -1.55 17.31
CA ASP A 39 -62.63 -1.33 15.86
C ASP A 39 -61.22 -1.05 15.31
N ASP A 40 -60.35 -0.40 16.10
CA ASP A 40 -59.01 0.00 15.67
C ASP A 40 -58.01 -1.16 15.78
N ARG A 41 -57.45 -1.56 14.64
CA ARG A 41 -56.48 -2.67 14.57
C ARG A 41 -55.21 -2.45 15.40
N LYS A 42 -54.75 -1.20 15.57
CA LYS A 42 -53.57 -0.88 16.39
C LYS A 42 -53.89 -1.01 17.87
N VAL A 43 -55.12 -0.68 18.27
CA VAL A 43 -55.61 -0.91 19.65
C VAL A 43 -55.67 -2.40 19.94
N ARG A 44 -56.30 -3.21 19.07
CA ARG A 44 -56.31 -4.68 19.21
C ARG A 44 -54.89 -5.26 19.30
N ARG A 45 -53.95 -4.79 18.49
CA ARG A 45 -52.55 -5.25 18.55
C ARG A 45 -51.87 -4.90 19.88
N ALA A 46 -52.14 -3.73 20.44
CA ALA A 46 -51.62 -3.34 21.75
C ALA A 46 -52.23 -4.20 22.87
N ALA A 47 -53.53 -4.48 22.81
CA ALA A 47 -54.20 -5.39 23.74
C ALA A 47 -53.61 -6.80 23.68
N ALA A 48 -53.41 -7.36 22.48
CA ALA A 48 -52.77 -8.66 22.28
C ALA A 48 -51.35 -8.72 22.86
N TYR A 49 -50.57 -7.66 22.66
CA TYR A 49 -49.24 -7.54 23.24
C TYR A 49 -49.28 -7.55 24.78
N ALA A 50 -50.17 -6.76 25.37
CA ALA A 50 -50.34 -6.70 26.82
C ALA A 50 -50.77 -8.06 27.41
N LEU A 51 -51.74 -8.74 26.79
CA LEU A 51 -52.15 -10.09 27.18
C LEU A 51 -51.02 -11.13 27.07
N GLY A 52 -50.14 -10.98 26.07
CA GLY A 52 -48.94 -11.79 25.94
C GLY A 52 -47.98 -11.65 27.12
N GLN A 53 -47.85 -10.43 27.68
CA GLN A 53 -47.03 -10.18 28.87
C GLN A 53 -47.63 -10.87 30.11
N PHE A 54 -48.94 -10.80 30.32
CA PHE A 54 -49.61 -11.51 31.43
C PHE A 54 -49.43 -13.02 31.33
N LYS A 55 -49.58 -13.60 30.13
CA LYS A 55 -49.36 -15.05 29.93
C LYS A 55 -47.93 -15.48 30.24
N ALA A 56 -46.94 -14.66 29.89
CA ALA A 56 -45.54 -14.95 30.22
C ALA A 56 -45.33 -14.98 31.74
N ILE A 57 -45.92 -14.03 32.47
CA ILE A 57 -45.88 -13.96 33.93
C ILE A 57 -46.59 -15.18 34.55
N ASP A 58 -47.78 -15.54 34.08
CA ASP A 58 -48.54 -16.71 34.58
C ASP A 58 -47.77 -18.02 34.38
N VAL A 59 -47.11 -18.19 33.22
CA VAL A 59 -46.27 -19.36 32.92
C VAL A 59 -45.03 -19.43 33.81
N GLU A 60 -44.47 -18.29 34.20
CA GLU A 60 -43.35 -18.23 35.16
C GLU A 60 -43.81 -18.51 36.60
N LEU A 61 -44.99 -18.02 36.98
CA LEU A 61 -45.64 -18.30 38.27
C LEU A 61 -45.99 -19.78 38.42
N SER A 62 -46.55 -20.41 37.38
CA SER A 62 -46.96 -21.82 37.41
C SER A 62 -45.78 -22.80 37.49
N LYS A 63 -44.55 -22.34 37.20
CA LYS A 63 -43.31 -23.12 37.31
C LYS A 63 -42.72 -23.15 38.73
N GLY A 64 -43.46 -22.67 39.74
CA GLY A 64 -43.08 -22.79 41.16
C GLY A 64 -42.00 -21.81 41.62
N GLN A 65 -41.72 -20.74 40.86
CA GLN A 65 -40.77 -19.68 41.25
C GLN A 65 -41.45 -18.53 42.00
N GLN A 66 -42.32 -18.84 42.97
CA GLN A 66 -43.11 -17.83 43.71
C GLN A 66 -42.23 -16.77 44.40
N THR A 67 -41.03 -17.14 44.85
CA THR A 67 -40.11 -16.22 45.55
C THR A 67 -39.49 -15.14 44.67
N LYS A 68 -39.34 -15.36 43.35
CA LYS A 68 -38.83 -14.33 42.44
C LYS A 68 -39.91 -13.35 42.00
N VAL A 69 -41.15 -13.81 41.86
CA VAL A 69 -42.27 -12.96 41.45
C VAL A 69 -42.74 -12.07 42.61
N GLU A 70 -42.76 -12.57 43.85
CA GLU A 70 -42.96 -11.71 45.04
C GLU A 70 -41.85 -10.66 45.18
N ALA A 71 -40.59 -10.99 44.87
CA ALA A 71 -39.49 -10.03 44.93
C ALA A 71 -39.56 -8.96 43.82
N LEU A 72 -40.10 -9.30 42.65
CA LEU A 72 -40.32 -8.38 41.54
C LEU A 72 -41.55 -7.48 41.76
N LEU A 73 -42.67 -8.05 42.21
CA LEU A 73 -43.88 -7.29 42.55
C LEU A 73 -43.63 -6.32 43.71
N LYS A 74 -42.93 -6.77 44.77
CA LYS A 74 -42.54 -5.91 45.89
C LYS A 74 -41.58 -4.78 45.48
N ARG A 75 -40.80 -4.95 44.41
CA ARG A 75 -39.93 -3.90 43.86
C ARG A 75 -40.72 -2.89 43.02
N VAL A 76 -41.70 -3.34 42.24
CA VAL A 76 -42.53 -2.44 41.42
C VAL A 76 -43.53 -1.65 42.29
N GLU A 77 -44.11 -2.29 43.31
CA GLU A 77 -45.07 -1.68 44.22
C GLU A 77 -44.42 -0.69 45.22
N PHE A 78 -43.24 -1.00 45.77
CA PHE A 78 -42.58 -0.10 46.74
C PHE A 78 -41.64 0.94 46.14
N GLN A 79 -41.08 0.75 44.93
CA GLN A 79 -40.09 1.69 44.40
C GLN A 79 -40.59 2.66 43.35
N GLY A 80 -41.80 2.49 42.76
CA GLY A 80 -42.42 3.51 41.90
C GLY A 80 -41.50 4.12 40.83
N LYS A 81 -40.42 3.41 40.47
CA LYS A 81 -39.34 3.89 39.61
C LYS A 81 -39.26 2.93 38.45
N LEU A 82 -40.21 3.13 37.54
CA LEU A 82 -40.06 2.75 36.14
C LEU A 82 -38.66 3.20 35.70
N GLY A 83 -37.91 2.26 35.12
CA GLY A 83 -36.52 2.45 34.73
C GLY A 83 -36.34 3.77 33.99
N LYS A 84 -35.34 4.55 34.40
CA LYS A 84 -34.86 5.68 33.60
C LYS A 84 -34.55 5.14 32.20
N ARG A 85 -35.35 5.53 31.22
CA ARG A 85 -35.02 5.37 29.80
C ARG A 85 -33.60 5.90 29.63
N ALA A 86 -32.66 5.03 29.29
CA ALA A 86 -31.32 5.45 28.91
C ALA A 86 -31.49 6.50 27.81
N ALA A 87 -30.95 7.70 28.03
CA ALA A 87 -31.09 8.80 27.10
C ALA A 87 -30.41 8.41 25.78
N VAL A 88 -31.21 7.91 24.83
CA VAL A 88 -30.77 7.48 23.50
C VAL A 88 -29.97 8.58 22.79
N GLY A 89 -30.17 9.85 23.16
CA GLY A 89 -29.38 10.98 22.67
C GLY A 89 -27.88 10.88 22.94
N ALA A 90 -27.45 10.35 24.10
CA ALA A 90 -26.03 10.28 24.43
C ALA A 90 -25.28 9.22 23.59
N ALA A 91 -25.90 8.06 23.35
CA ALA A 91 -25.31 7.01 22.53
C ALA A 91 -25.18 7.44 21.06
N VAL A 92 -26.21 8.11 20.52
CA VAL A 92 -26.17 8.63 19.14
C VAL A 92 -25.08 9.70 18.99
N GLN A 93 -24.93 10.59 19.99
CA GLN A 93 -23.89 11.62 19.95
C GLN A 93 -22.47 11.02 19.93
N VAL A 94 -22.21 9.98 20.73
CA VAL A 94 -20.91 9.28 20.73
C VAL A 94 -20.65 8.60 19.39
N SER A 95 -21.65 7.95 18.78
CA SER A 95 -21.52 7.33 17.47
C SER A 95 -21.19 8.34 16.37
N VAL A 96 -21.82 9.52 16.37
CA VAL A 96 -21.52 10.59 15.40
C VAL A 96 -20.10 11.11 15.58
N ILE A 97 -19.65 11.34 16.82
CA ILE A 97 -18.27 11.80 17.09
C ILE A 97 -17.25 10.78 16.59
N LEU A 98 -17.47 9.49 16.86
CA LEU A 98 -16.58 8.41 16.37
C LEU A 98 -16.54 8.35 14.84
N LEU A 99 -17.67 8.55 14.17
CA LEU A 99 -17.75 8.52 12.71
C LEU A 99 -16.98 9.70 12.09
N VAL A 100 -17.11 10.90 12.67
CA VAL A 100 -16.34 12.08 12.25
C VAL A 100 -14.84 11.87 12.48
N LEU A 101 -14.44 11.33 13.62
CA LEU A 101 -13.04 11.02 13.92
C LEU A 101 -12.47 10.00 12.92
N LEU A 102 -13.23 8.94 12.60
CA LEU A 102 -12.84 7.93 11.62
C LEU A 102 -12.66 8.54 10.23
N LEU A 103 -13.58 9.42 9.81
CA LEU A 103 -13.46 10.12 8.52
C LEU A 103 -12.23 11.04 8.48
N LEU A 104 -11.92 11.73 9.57
CA LEU A 104 -10.70 12.54 9.67
C LEU A 104 -9.44 11.67 9.59
N LEU A 105 -9.41 10.50 10.23
CA LEU A 105 -8.29 9.57 10.14
C LEU A 105 -8.14 8.97 8.74
N LEU A 106 -9.25 8.66 8.07
CA LEU A 106 -9.25 8.22 6.66
C LEU A 106 -8.71 9.31 5.73
N ALA A 107 -9.18 10.55 5.89
CA ALA A 107 -8.65 11.68 5.14
C ALA A 107 -7.16 11.87 5.42
N ALA A 108 -6.74 11.87 6.69
CA ALA A 108 -5.34 11.96 7.06
C ALA A 108 -4.52 10.83 6.43
N ASN A 109 -5.01 9.59 6.41
CA ASN A 109 -4.30 8.47 5.79
C ASN A 109 -4.18 8.60 4.26
N LEU A 110 -5.21 9.13 3.59
CA LEU A 110 -5.20 9.38 2.14
C LEU A 110 -4.29 10.56 1.76
N PHE A 111 -4.26 11.62 2.56
CA PHE A 111 -3.48 12.84 2.30
C PHE A 111 -2.07 12.82 2.91
N ALA A 112 -1.80 11.96 3.90
CA ALA A 112 -0.49 11.82 4.52
C ALA A 112 0.66 11.55 3.54
N PRO A 113 0.56 10.65 2.54
CA PRO A 113 1.68 10.43 1.62
C PRO A 113 2.04 11.70 0.84
N GLN A 114 1.04 12.40 0.28
CA GLN A 114 1.26 13.65 -0.46
C GLN A 114 1.80 14.78 0.44
N LEU A 115 1.32 14.88 1.69
CA LEU A 115 1.80 15.88 2.63
C LEU A 115 3.23 15.57 3.10
N ARG A 116 3.57 14.29 3.28
CA ARG A 116 4.93 13.86 3.63
C ARG A 116 5.93 14.19 2.54
N GLU A 117 5.59 13.97 1.28
CA GLU A 117 6.44 14.39 0.14
C GLU A 117 6.70 15.90 0.19
N ARG A 118 5.64 16.72 0.30
CA ARG A 118 5.79 18.18 0.37
C ARG A 118 6.56 18.67 1.59
N LEU A 119 6.39 18.02 2.74
CA LEU A 119 7.14 18.36 3.96
C LEU A 119 8.61 17.93 3.85
N ASN A 120 8.89 16.80 3.20
CA ASN A 120 10.25 16.37 2.92
C ASN A 120 10.94 17.34 1.95
N ASP A 121 10.24 17.81 0.91
CA ASP A 121 10.76 18.84 -0.01
C ASP A 121 11.06 20.13 0.75
N ALA A 122 10.12 20.61 1.59
CA ALA A 122 10.31 21.82 2.38
C ALA A 122 11.49 21.69 3.37
N ARG A 123 11.64 20.54 4.01
CA ARG A 123 12.76 20.28 4.93
C ARG A 123 14.09 20.20 4.19
N GLN A 124 14.12 19.59 3.01
CA GLN A 124 15.32 19.53 2.18
C GLN A 124 15.78 20.91 1.73
N ILE A 125 14.84 21.82 1.42
CA ILE A 125 15.18 23.21 1.11
C ILE A 125 15.90 23.86 2.30
N VAL A 126 15.45 23.62 3.53
CA VAL A 126 16.06 24.20 4.75
C VAL A 126 17.44 23.60 5.05
N GLU A 127 17.61 22.29 4.89
CA GLU A 127 18.90 21.61 5.14
C GLU A 127 19.94 21.99 4.08
N GLY A 128 19.54 22.17 2.82
CA GLY A 128 20.43 22.53 1.71
C GLY A 128 20.97 23.97 1.74
N VAL A 129 20.38 24.88 2.52
CA VAL A 129 20.87 26.29 2.59
C VAL A 129 22.27 26.39 3.21
N ASN A 130 22.67 25.41 4.03
CA ASN A 130 23.94 25.45 4.75
C ASN A 130 25.08 24.67 4.08
N GLU A 131 24.83 23.98 2.95
CA GLU A 131 25.90 23.31 2.24
C GLU A 131 26.76 24.34 1.49
N PRO A 132 28.11 24.26 1.59
CA PRO A 132 29.00 25.10 0.80
C PRO A 132 28.68 24.95 -0.70
N ARG A 133 28.69 26.08 -1.42
CA ARG A 133 28.58 26.06 -2.89
C ARG A 133 29.72 25.26 -3.48
N ARG A 134 29.40 24.40 -4.44
CA ARG A 134 30.38 23.62 -5.19
C ARG A 134 30.58 24.24 -6.55
N ASP A 135 31.82 24.22 -7.03
CA ASP A 135 32.10 24.57 -8.41
C ASP A 135 31.52 23.52 -9.37
N ARG A 136 31.36 23.92 -10.63
CA ARG A 136 30.73 23.09 -11.66
C ARG A 136 31.49 21.80 -11.92
N ASP A 137 32.82 21.83 -11.88
CA ASP A 137 33.66 20.65 -12.17
C ASP A 137 33.50 19.61 -11.05
N THR A 138 33.42 20.06 -9.79
CA THR A 138 33.08 19.19 -8.65
C THR A 138 31.69 18.55 -8.82
N LEU A 139 30.68 19.30 -9.27
CA LEU A 139 29.33 18.76 -9.50
C LEU A 139 29.31 17.71 -10.64
N ILE A 140 30.11 17.90 -11.69
CA ILE A 140 30.27 16.92 -12.77
C ILE A 140 30.93 15.64 -12.23
N ALA A 141 32.03 15.76 -11.48
CA ALA A 141 32.72 14.62 -10.89
C ALA A 141 31.80 13.82 -9.92
N ASP A 142 30.96 14.52 -9.15
CA ASP A 142 29.96 13.90 -8.28
C ASP A 142 28.91 13.14 -9.12
N ALA A 143 28.42 13.73 -10.22
CA ALA A 143 27.48 13.08 -11.13
C ALA A 143 28.07 11.85 -11.82
N GLU A 144 29.32 11.92 -12.27
CA GLU A 144 30.06 10.80 -12.88
C GLU A 144 30.23 9.64 -11.89
N THR A 145 30.66 9.95 -10.66
CA THR A 145 30.80 8.96 -9.60
C THR A 145 29.48 8.25 -9.33
N TYR A 146 28.39 9.02 -9.25
CA TYR A 146 27.05 8.49 -9.03
C TYR A 146 26.57 7.63 -10.20
N PHE A 147 26.79 8.11 -11.44
CA PHE A 147 26.48 7.39 -12.67
C PHE A 147 27.20 6.03 -12.75
N ILE A 148 28.51 6.00 -12.51
CA ILE A 148 29.33 4.78 -12.53
C ILE A 148 28.80 3.77 -11.52
N SER A 149 28.43 4.23 -10.32
CA SER A 149 27.88 3.37 -9.28
C SER A 149 26.53 2.76 -9.72
N LEU A 150 25.61 3.57 -10.24
CA LEU A 150 24.31 3.08 -10.77
C LEU A 150 24.48 2.11 -11.94
N ARG A 151 25.39 2.42 -12.87
CA ARG A 151 25.69 1.55 -14.01
C ARG A 151 26.23 0.20 -13.56
N THR A 152 27.15 0.20 -12.59
CA THR A 152 27.72 -1.03 -12.01
C THR A 152 26.63 -1.91 -11.37
N ASP A 153 25.72 -1.30 -10.61
CA ASP A 153 24.59 -2.03 -10.00
C ASP A 153 23.66 -2.63 -11.06
N VAL A 154 23.33 -1.87 -12.12
CA VAL A 154 22.50 -2.35 -13.24
C VAL A 154 23.19 -3.51 -13.97
N GLU A 155 24.47 -3.36 -14.33
CA GLU A 155 25.24 -4.40 -15.03
C GLU A 155 25.35 -5.67 -14.18
N THR A 156 25.56 -5.53 -12.87
CA THR A 156 25.61 -6.67 -11.94
C THR A 156 24.25 -7.38 -11.86
N LEU A 157 23.15 -6.63 -11.76
CA LEU A 157 21.80 -7.20 -11.70
C LEU A 157 21.42 -7.90 -13.02
N VAL A 158 21.74 -7.31 -14.16
CA VAL A 158 21.58 -7.93 -15.48
C VAL A 158 22.40 -9.22 -15.58
N GLY A 159 23.65 -9.21 -15.09
CA GLY A 159 24.51 -10.38 -15.05
C GLY A 159 23.91 -11.53 -14.26
N GLU A 160 23.36 -11.27 -13.08
CA GLU A 160 22.68 -12.29 -12.27
C GLU A 160 21.46 -12.88 -13.00
N TYR A 161 20.63 -12.06 -13.64
CA TYR A 161 19.51 -12.56 -14.44
C TYR A 161 19.95 -13.37 -15.66
N GLN A 162 21.04 -12.97 -16.34
CA GLN A 162 21.59 -13.75 -17.45
C GLN A 162 22.12 -15.11 -17.01
N ARG A 163 22.71 -15.21 -15.82
CA ARG A 163 23.14 -16.50 -15.24
C ARG A 163 21.96 -17.43 -15.00
N VAL A 164 20.85 -16.91 -14.47
CA VAL A 164 19.62 -17.71 -14.29
C VAL A 164 19.07 -18.21 -15.61
N MET A 165 19.07 -17.37 -16.66
CA MET A 165 18.67 -17.81 -18.00
C MET A 165 19.62 -18.87 -18.57
N GLY A 166 20.90 -18.88 -18.14
CA GLY A 166 21.88 -19.92 -18.44
C GLY A 166 21.70 -21.23 -17.66
N GLY A 167 20.77 -21.29 -16.71
CA GLY A 167 20.48 -22.45 -15.88
C GLY A 167 21.19 -22.46 -14.52
N ASP A 168 21.89 -21.39 -14.16
CA ASP A 168 22.47 -21.23 -12.82
C ASP A 168 21.40 -20.78 -11.80
N ASN A 169 21.72 -20.92 -10.51
CA ASN A 169 20.91 -20.34 -9.43
C ASN A 169 21.29 -18.87 -9.17
N VAL A 170 20.32 -18.09 -8.68
CA VAL A 170 20.51 -16.69 -8.26
C VAL A 170 21.49 -16.58 -7.09
N SER A 171 22.44 -15.65 -7.16
CA SER A 171 23.36 -15.35 -6.04
C SER A 171 22.79 -14.28 -5.11
N CYS A 172 22.14 -14.70 -4.02
CA CYS A 172 21.55 -13.78 -3.04
C CYS A 172 22.56 -13.06 -2.12
N GLU A 173 23.84 -13.02 -2.51
CA GLU A 173 24.92 -12.34 -1.77
C GLU A 173 25.06 -10.87 -2.17
N GLN A 174 24.48 -10.47 -3.32
CA GLN A 174 24.60 -9.11 -3.84
C GLN A 174 23.52 -8.19 -3.26
N GLU A 175 23.95 -7.04 -2.75
CA GLU A 175 23.07 -5.94 -2.37
C GLU A 175 23.05 -4.89 -3.48
N PHE A 176 21.85 -4.47 -3.89
CA PHE A 176 21.67 -3.49 -4.96
C PHE A 176 20.96 -2.25 -4.43
N GLY A 177 21.29 -1.07 -4.98
CA GLY A 177 20.49 0.13 -4.75
C GLY A 177 20.63 0.75 -3.35
N ASN A 178 21.75 0.50 -2.66
CA ASN A 178 22.09 1.14 -1.38
C ASN A 178 22.37 2.65 -1.51
N GLN A 179 22.33 3.18 -2.73
CA GLN A 179 22.56 4.59 -3.03
C GLN A 179 21.35 5.43 -2.65
N THR A 180 21.58 6.44 -1.80
CA THR A 180 20.58 7.48 -1.52
C THR A 180 20.42 8.39 -2.73
N ALA A 181 19.23 8.95 -2.92
CA ALA A 181 19.00 9.96 -3.95
C ALA A 181 19.99 11.13 -3.77
N TYR A 182 20.64 11.52 -4.86
CA TYR A 182 21.58 12.63 -4.86
C TYR A 182 20.82 13.95 -4.73
N LYS A 183 21.24 14.80 -3.79
CA LYS A 183 20.62 16.11 -3.54
C LYS A 183 21.58 17.20 -3.98
N ILE A 184 21.26 17.88 -5.07
CA ILE A 184 21.97 19.08 -5.50
C ILE A 184 21.49 20.27 -4.67
N ASN A 185 22.42 21.13 -4.23
CA ASN A 185 22.08 22.36 -3.52
C ASN A 185 21.19 23.23 -4.43
N PRO A 186 20.08 23.82 -3.93
CA PRO A 186 19.21 24.68 -4.75
C PRO A 186 19.94 25.83 -5.46
N ALA A 187 20.97 26.40 -4.85
CA ALA A 187 21.79 27.44 -5.49
C ALA A 187 22.57 26.88 -6.67
N ASP A 188 23.30 25.78 -6.47
CA ASP A 188 24.08 25.09 -7.51
C ASP A 188 23.18 24.62 -8.67
N ALA A 189 21.97 24.12 -8.36
CA ALA A 189 20.98 23.69 -9.34
C ALA A 189 20.40 24.86 -10.16
N SER A 190 20.32 26.06 -9.56
CA SER A 190 19.88 27.26 -10.28
C SER A 190 20.97 27.83 -11.19
N GLU A 191 22.23 27.68 -10.81
CA GLU A 191 23.39 28.12 -11.59
C GLU A 191 23.74 27.13 -12.71
N ASN A 192 23.40 25.83 -12.55
CA ASN A 192 23.69 24.75 -13.50
C ASN A 192 22.42 23.95 -13.87
N PRO A 193 21.54 24.51 -14.73
CA PRO A 193 20.25 23.89 -15.06
C PRO A 193 20.38 22.57 -15.82
N ASP A 194 21.46 22.39 -16.58
CA ASP A 194 21.86 21.16 -17.28
C ASP A 194 22.18 20.04 -16.28
N LEU A 195 23.05 20.32 -15.29
CA LEU A 195 23.40 19.34 -14.26
C LEU A 195 22.20 18.99 -13.37
N ARG A 196 21.31 19.96 -13.10
CA ARG A 196 20.05 19.69 -12.39
C ARG A 196 19.21 18.63 -13.10
N GLU A 197 19.11 18.70 -14.44
CA GLU A 197 18.39 17.70 -15.23
C GLU A 197 19.10 16.33 -15.18
N VAL A 198 20.44 16.31 -15.32
CA VAL A 198 21.25 15.10 -15.18
C VAL A 198 21.02 14.41 -13.82
N PHE A 199 21.09 15.14 -12.71
CA PHE A 199 20.85 14.57 -11.38
C PHE A 199 19.41 14.10 -11.19
N SER A 200 18.42 14.78 -11.80
CA SER A 200 17.02 14.32 -11.80
C SER A 200 16.86 12.98 -12.52
N SER A 201 17.49 12.84 -13.69
CA SER A 201 17.49 11.60 -14.48
C SER A 201 18.22 10.47 -13.74
N LEU A 202 19.37 10.75 -13.14
CA LEU A 202 20.10 9.79 -12.30
C LEU A 202 19.24 9.29 -11.12
N ASN A 203 18.53 10.19 -10.44
CA ASN A 203 17.63 9.83 -9.34
C ASN A 203 16.44 8.98 -9.80
N THR A 204 15.94 9.21 -11.02
CA THR A 204 14.86 8.41 -11.64
C THR A 204 15.36 6.99 -11.97
N VAL A 205 16.56 6.88 -12.54
CA VAL A 205 17.21 5.58 -12.79
C VAL A 205 17.43 4.82 -11.49
N ARG A 206 17.94 5.49 -10.45
CA ARG A 206 18.12 4.92 -9.11
C ARG A 206 16.82 4.36 -8.53
N GLU A 207 15.71 5.09 -8.62
CA GLU A 207 14.40 4.63 -8.11
C GLU A 207 13.90 3.39 -8.87
N SER A 208 14.05 3.38 -10.18
CA SER A 208 13.69 2.24 -11.03
C SER A 208 14.57 1.01 -10.75
N LEU A 209 15.88 1.24 -10.53
CA LEU A 209 16.81 0.19 -10.09
C LEU A 209 16.42 -0.35 -8.72
N GLN A 210 16.07 0.50 -7.74
CA GLN A 210 15.61 0.06 -6.42
C GLN A 210 14.35 -0.81 -6.50
N THR A 211 13.41 -0.47 -7.38
CA THR A 211 12.20 -1.28 -7.60
C THR A 211 12.56 -2.67 -8.16
N SER A 212 13.49 -2.72 -9.11
CA SER A 212 13.98 -3.98 -9.70
C SER A 212 14.77 -4.82 -8.67
N ALA A 213 15.61 -4.16 -7.87
CA ALA A 213 16.38 -4.76 -6.79
C ALA A 213 15.49 -5.32 -5.67
N GLN A 214 14.37 -4.66 -5.35
CA GLN A 214 13.42 -5.18 -4.36
C GLN A 214 12.76 -6.47 -4.83
N SER A 215 12.44 -6.58 -6.12
CA SER A 215 11.89 -7.81 -6.69
C SER A 215 12.90 -8.96 -6.63
N TYR A 216 14.17 -8.65 -6.90
CA TYR A 216 15.29 -9.59 -6.70
C TYR A 216 15.41 -10.04 -5.24
N ALA A 217 15.46 -9.09 -4.30
CA ALA A 217 15.60 -9.36 -2.88
C ALA A 217 14.41 -10.17 -2.31
N GLN A 218 13.18 -9.90 -2.76
CA GLN A 218 12.00 -10.69 -2.39
C GLN A 218 12.14 -12.14 -2.86
N THR A 219 12.60 -12.36 -4.09
CA THR A 219 12.80 -13.70 -4.61
C THR A 219 13.85 -14.47 -3.80
N CYS A 220 14.93 -13.78 -3.42
CA CYS A 220 15.94 -14.33 -2.53
C CYS A 220 15.40 -14.67 -1.14
N ALA A 221 14.56 -13.81 -0.56
CA ALA A 221 13.96 -14.04 0.75
C ALA A 221 12.99 -15.22 0.76
N ASP A 222 12.24 -15.42 -0.32
CA ASP A 222 11.28 -16.52 -0.47
C ASP A 222 11.96 -17.87 -0.77
N GLY A 223 13.26 -17.86 -1.08
CA GLY A 223 14.00 -19.05 -1.51
C GLY A 223 13.46 -19.66 -2.81
N ALA A 224 12.70 -18.87 -3.58
CA ALA A 224 12.08 -19.33 -4.81
C ALA A 224 13.11 -19.42 -5.93
N THR A 225 13.09 -20.51 -6.69
CA THR A 225 13.85 -20.61 -7.93
C THR A 225 13.17 -19.74 -8.98
N LEU A 226 13.87 -18.71 -9.47
CA LEU A 226 13.41 -17.92 -10.61
C LEU A 226 13.35 -18.81 -11.84
N ASP A 227 12.14 -18.99 -12.39
CA ASP A 227 12.01 -19.62 -13.71
C ASP A 227 12.39 -18.64 -14.81
N VAL A 228 12.80 -19.18 -15.96
CA VAL A 228 13.27 -18.39 -17.12
C VAL A 228 12.18 -17.43 -17.62
N ALA A 229 10.90 -17.78 -17.46
CA ALA A 229 9.79 -16.92 -17.88
C ALA A 229 9.67 -15.67 -17.01
N SER A 230 9.82 -15.81 -15.68
CA SER A 230 9.77 -14.73 -14.71
C SER A 230 10.95 -13.78 -14.86
N VAL A 231 12.14 -14.32 -15.16
CA VAL A 231 13.32 -13.50 -15.47
C VAL A 231 13.09 -12.61 -16.68
N GLY A 232 12.42 -13.12 -17.73
CA GLY A 232 12.10 -12.33 -18.91
C GLY A 232 11.28 -11.07 -18.60
N GLU A 233 10.28 -11.19 -17.72
CA GLU A 233 9.46 -10.05 -17.28
C GLU A 233 10.27 -9.05 -16.42
N LEU A 234 11.16 -9.55 -15.55
CA LEU A 234 12.04 -8.72 -14.70
C LEU A 234 13.13 -8.00 -15.50
N MET A 235 13.55 -8.55 -16.63
CA MET A 235 14.56 -7.95 -17.51
C MET A 235 14.04 -6.73 -18.29
N ARG A 236 12.74 -6.66 -18.57
CA ARG A 236 12.14 -5.57 -19.36
C ARG A 236 12.46 -4.17 -18.81
N PRO A 237 12.22 -3.86 -17.51
CA PRO A 237 12.57 -2.54 -16.96
C PRO A 237 14.08 -2.27 -16.96
N LEU A 238 14.94 -3.30 -16.92
CA LEU A 238 16.39 -3.12 -16.98
C LEU A 238 16.88 -2.67 -18.36
N VAL A 239 16.21 -3.10 -19.43
CA VAL A 239 16.53 -2.64 -20.79
C VAL A 239 16.25 -1.15 -20.94
N GLU A 240 15.12 -0.68 -20.40
CA GLU A 240 14.77 0.74 -20.36
C GLU A 240 15.74 1.54 -19.49
N LEU A 241 16.15 0.99 -18.34
CA LEU A 241 17.17 1.60 -17.49
C LEU A 241 18.51 1.77 -18.20
N ASN A 242 18.94 0.77 -18.96
CA ASN A 242 20.19 0.84 -19.72
C ASN A 242 20.12 1.90 -20.84
N ALA A 243 18.96 2.07 -21.48
CA ALA A 243 18.75 3.13 -22.44
C ALA A 243 18.84 4.52 -21.78
N ASN A 244 18.20 4.71 -20.62
CA ASN A 244 18.25 5.95 -19.86
C ASN A 244 19.67 6.28 -19.39
N LEU A 245 20.45 5.28 -18.96
CA LEU A 245 21.87 5.46 -18.61
C LEU A 245 22.69 5.96 -19.80
N THR A 246 22.43 5.47 -21.02
CA THR A 246 23.14 5.92 -22.23
C THR A 246 22.82 7.38 -22.56
N GLU A 247 21.56 7.80 -22.38
CA GLU A 247 21.16 9.20 -22.55
C GLU A 247 21.81 10.10 -21.49
N ILE A 248 21.84 9.67 -20.22
CA ILE A 248 22.50 10.39 -19.13
C ILE A 248 24.00 10.53 -19.40
N GLU A 249 24.69 9.49 -19.88
CA GLU A 249 26.10 9.54 -20.27
C GLU A 249 26.34 10.63 -21.32
N THR A 250 25.47 10.69 -22.33
CA THR A 250 25.54 11.71 -23.39
C THR A 250 25.36 13.13 -22.82
N SER A 251 24.35 13.33 -21.96
CA SER A 251 24.11 14.63 -21.31
C SER A 251 25.23 15.02 -20.35
N LEU A 252 25.82 14.05 -19.64
CA LEU A 252 26.93 14.27 -18.72
C LEU A 252 28.21 14.65 -19.48
N SER A 253 28.52 14.00 -20.60
CA SER A 253 29.63 14.41 -21.48
C SER A 253 29.41 15.81 -22.07
N ALA A 254 28.17 16.14 -22.48
CA ALA A 254 27.84 17.48 -22.95
C ALA A 254 28.00 18.53 -21.84
N ALA A 255 27.61 18.19 -20.60
CA ALA A 255 27.81 19.04 -19.44
C ALA A 255 29.28 19.15 -19.04
N GLY A 256 30.09 18.09 -19.17
CA GLY A 256 31.54 18.11 -18.92
C GLY A 256 32.30 19.18 -19.71
N GLY A 257 31.67 19.75 -20.74
CA GLY A 257 32.31 20.74 -21.61
C GLY A 257 33.46 20.11 -22.38
N ASP A 258 33.43 18.78 -22.53
CA ASP A 258 34.45 18.04 -23.25
C ASP A 258 34.54 18.64 -24.64
N VAL A 259 35.66 19.36 -24.80
CA VAL A 259 36.14 20.00 -25.99
C VAL A 259 35.98 18.95 -27.08
N ALA A 260 35.12 19.23 -28.07
CA ALA A 260 34.91 18.41 -29.24
C ALA A 260 36.24 17.73 -29.57
N PRO A 261 36.31 16.37 -29.57
CA PRO A 261 37.57 15.64 -29.55
C PRO A 261 38.50 16.33 -30.53
N THR A 262 39.60 16.92 -30.04
CA THR A 262 40.55 17.66 -30.90
C THR A 262 40.73 16.76 -32.09
N PRO A 263 40.30 17.17 -33.30
CA PRO A 263 40.12 16.25 -34.41
C PRO A 263 41.43 15.50 -34.50
N ILE A 264 41.37 14.18 -34.29
CA ILE A 264 42.56 13.32 -34.37
C ILE A 264 43.26 13.81 -35.61
N PRO A 265 44.49 14.36 -35.52
CA PRO A 265 45.12 15.00 -36.66
C PRO A 265 45.00 13.98 -37.77
N THR A 266 44.22 14.32 -38.80
CA THR A 266 44.01 13.46 -39.95
C THR A 266 45.41 13.10 -40.38
N SER A 267 45.84 11.90 -40.04
CA SER A 267 47.12 11.39 -40.48
C SER A 267 46.93 11.34 -41.97
N GLU A 268 47.45 12.36 -42.65
CA GLU A 268 47.54 12.42 -44.09
C GLU A 268 48.01 11.03 -44.51
N PRO A 269 47.24 10.34 -45.37
CA PRO A 269 47.47 8.94 -45.64
C PRO A 269 48.92 8.81 -46.13
N VAL A 270 49.80 8.30 -45.26
CA VAL A 270 51.14 7.89 -45.65
C VAL A 270 50.89 6.91 -46.78
N GLY A 271 51.31 7.32 -47.98
CA GLY A 271 51.11 6.57 -49.20
C GLY A 271 51.46 5.11 -48.93
N ARG A 272 50.48 4.22 -49.09
CA ARG A 272 50.72 2.79 -49.08
C ARG A 272 51.70 2.49 -50.20
N GLU A 273 52.98 2.39 -49.85
CA GLU A 273 53.92 1.65 -50.66
C GLU A 273 53.37 0.23 -50.75
N SER A 274 53.08 -0.17 -51.99
CA SER A 274 52.48 -1.45 -52.35
C SER A 274 53.41 -2.59 -51.91
N VAL A 275 53.24 -3.05 -50.67
CA VAL A 275 53.88 -4.28 -50.19
C VAL A 275 53.30 -5.44 -50.97
N ARG A 276 54.10 -5.91 -51.92
CA ARG A 276 53.87 -7.10 -52.73
C ARG A 276 53.59 -8.29 -51.83
N ALA A 277 52.45 -8.94 -52.03
CA ALA A 277 52.06 -10.14 -51.30
C ALA A 277 53.17 -11.19 -51.31
N PRO A 278 53.57 -11.75 -50.15
CA PRO A 278 54.48 -12.89 -50.11
C PRO A 278 53.80 -14.09 -50.77
N ARG A 279 54.55 -14.79 -51.64
CA ARG A 279 54.12 -16.03 -52.28
C ARG A 279 53.75 -17.07 -51.20
N PRO A 280 52.68 -17.85 -51.39
CA PRO A 280 52.35 -18.95 -50.50
C PRO A 280 53.47 -20.00 -50.54
N VAL A 281 54.12 -20.23 -49.40
CA VAL A 281 55.02 -21.36 -49.20
C VAL A 281 54.14 -22.58 -48.92
N LEU A 282 54.16 -23.54 -49.85
CA LEU A 282 53.54 -24.86 -49.69
C LEU A 282 54.18 -25.56 -48.49
N GLN A 283 53.39 -25.81 -47.45
CA GLN A 283 53.79 -26.68 -46.33
C GLN A 283 53.75 -28.15 -46.79
N PRO A 284 54.76 -28.96 -46.43
CA PRO A 284 54.74 -30.39 -46.72
C PRO A 284 53.70 -31.10 -45.85
N VAL A 285 52.86 -31.90 -46.49
CA VAL A 285 51.89 -32.79 -45.87
C VAL A 285 52.64 -33.90 -45.14
N THR A 286 52.71 -33.83 -43.82
CA THR A 286 53.22 -34.94 -43.00
C THR A 286 52.10 -35.96 -42.81
N GLN A 287 52.12 -37.04 -43.60
CA GLN A 287 51.26 -38.21 -43.39
C GLN A 287 51.62 -38.87 -42.06
N GLN A 288 50.72 -38.80 -41.09
CA GLN A 288 50.80 -39.54 -39.84
C GLN A 288 50.36 -40.99 -40.11
N VAL A 289 51.34 -41.88 -40.20
CA VAL A 289 51.14 -43.34 -40.26
C VAL A 289 50.80 -43.82 -38.85
N THR A 290 49.51 -44.07 -38.58
CA THR A 290 49.09 -44.79 -37.37
C THR A 290 49.46 -46.26 -37.51
N GLY A 291 50.48 -46.66 -36.74
CA GLY A 291 50.90 -48.04 -36.58
C GLY A 291 49.84 -48.89 -35.87
N ILE A 292 49.51 -50.00 -36.50
CA ILE A 292 48.79 -51.13 -35.93
C ILE A 292 49.78 -51.86 -35.02
N ASN A 293 49.53 -51.89 -33.71
CA ASN A 293 50.18 -52.83 -32.80
C ASN A 293 49.09 -53.64 -32.11
N GLY A 294 48.98 -54.91 -32.49
CA GLY A 294 48.40 -55.96 -31.68
C GLY A 294 49.52 -56.86 -31.16
N ALA A 295 49.43 -57.25 -29.89
CA ALA A 295 49.91 -58.52 -29.32
C ALA A 295 49.61 -58.55 -27.82
N GLY A 296 48.94 -59.61 -27.35
CA GLY A 296 48.74 -59.92 -25.92
C GLY A 296 47.36 -60.48 -25.65
#